data_AF-A0A3M3Y5Z5-F1
#
_entry.id   AF-A0A3M3Y5Z5-F1
#
_cell.length_a   1.000
_cell.length_b   1.000
_cell.length_c   1.000
_cell.angle_alpha   90.00
_cell.angle_beta   90.00
_cell.angle_gamma   90.00
#
_symmetry.space_group_name_H-M   'P 1'
#
loop_
_entity.id
_entity.type
_entity.pdbx_description
1 polymer ?
#
loop_
_entity_poly.entity_id
_entity_poly.type
_entity_poly.pdbx_seq_one_letter_code
_entity_poly.pdbx_strand_id
1 'polypeptide(L)' 'MTSPPETFAAWSNPMIFNTKDFGALGDGITDDTAAIQATIDAAAAAGGGEVVLGAGTYIVS' A
#
# COMPACT_ATOMS: atom_id res chain seq x y z
N MET A 1 26.31 -23.86 -22.96
CA MET A 1 26.19 -23.10 -21.68
C MET A 1 26.65 -21.67 -21.92
N THR A 2 25.90 -20.89 -22.69
CA THR A 2 26.11 -19.43 -22.84
C THR A 2 24.78 -18.81 -23.25
N SER A 3 23.83 -18.86 -22.33
CA SER A 3 22.68 -17.97 -22.29
C SER A 3 22.56 -17.56 -20.82
N PRO A 4 22.49 -16.26 -20.50
CA PRO A 4 22.41 -15.80 -19.11
C PRO A 4 21.18 -16.40 -18.42
N PRO A 5 21.23 -16.70 -17.11
CA PRO A 5 20.03 -17.04 -16.37
C PRO A 5 19.16 -15.78 -16.27
N GLU A 6 18.25 -15.62 -17.20
CA GLU A 6 17.15 -14.67 -17.14
C GLU A 6 16.19 -15.09 -16.01
N THR A 7 16.48 -14.74 -14.76
CA THR A 7 15.47 -14.71 -13.68
C THR A 7 15.69 -13.53 -12.75
N PHE A 8 15.78 -12.31 -13.33
CA PHE A 8 15.65 -11.06 -12.58
C PHE A 8 14.21 -10.52 -12.58
N ALA A 9 13.23 -11.31 -13.07
CA ALA A 9 11.84 -10.89 -13.20
C ALA A 9 10.88 -11.94 -12.62
N ALA A 10 10.94 -12.17 -11.32
CA ALA A 10 9.68 -12.02 -10.61
C ALA A 10 9.51 -10.51 -10.52
N TRP A 11 8.82 -9.90 -11.50
CA TRP A 11 8.17 -8.63 -11.24
C TRP A 11 7.15 -8.95 -10.16
N SER A 12 7.60 -8.95 -8.91
CA SER A 12 6.73 -8.99 -7.75
C SER A 12 5.92 -7.73 -7.91
N ASN A 13 4.74 -7.87 -8.52
CA ASN A 13 3.81 -6.78 -8.65
C ASN A 13 3.61 -6.34 -7.19
N PRO A 14 4.11 -5.17 -6.77
CA PRO A 14 4.01 -4.80 -5.38
C PRO A 14 2.52 -4.89 -5.06
N MET A 15 2.18 -5.62 -4.01
CA MET A 15 0.79 -5.73 -3.62
C MET A 15 0.39 -4.33 -3.17
N ILE A 16 -0.40 -3.65 -4.01
CA ILE A 16 -0.75 -2.24 -3.81
C ILE A 16 -1.96 -2.20 -2.89
N PHE A 17 -1.79 -1.58 -1.73
CA PHE A 17 -2.84 -1.37 -0.74
C PHE A 17 -3.25 0.10 -0.79
N ASN A 18 -4.44 0.37 -1.30
CA ASN A 18 -4.98 1.72 -1.35
C ASN A 18 -5.69 2.04 -0.05
N THR A 19 -5.28 3.09 0.66
CA THR A 19 -5.91 3.48 1.94
C THR A 19 -7.40 3.82 1.79
N LYS A 20 -7.86 4.21 0.59
CA LYS A 20 -9.28 4.45 0.31
C LYS A 20 -10.13 3.18 0.38
N ASP A 21 -9.55 2.02 0.09
CA ASP A 21 -10.23 0.73 0.23
C ASP A 21 -10.51 0.40 1.70
N PHE A 22 -9.62 0.87 2.59
CA PHE A 22 -9.73 0.72 4.03
C PHE A 22 -10.52 1.84 4.72
N GLY A 23 -11.13 2.74 3.94
CA GLY A 23 -11.99 3.81 4.44
C GLY A 23 -11.29 5.14 4.70
N ALA A 24 -10.07 5.34 4.21
CA ALA A 24 -9.42 6.65 4.27
C ALA A 24 -10.11 7.60 3.27
N LEU A 25 -10.66 8.70 3.77
CA LEU A 25 -11.36 9.70 2.97
C LEU A 25 -10.37 10.69 2.37
N GLY A 26 -9.36 11.11 3.15
CA GLY A 26 -8.42 12.13 2.71
C GLY A 26 -9.08 13.50 2.49
N ASP A 27 -10.14 13.80 3.24
CA ASP A 27 -10.93 15.04 3.15
C ASP A 27 -10.35 16.18 4.01
N GLY A 28 -9.35 15.92 4.85
CA GLY A 28 -8.73 16.90 5.74
C GLY A 28 -9.56 17.24 6.98
N ILE A 29 -10.68 16.54 7.18
CA ILE A 29 -11.60 16.72 8.32
C ILE A 29 -11.78 15.41 9.10
N THR A 30 -11.89 14.28 8.40
CA THR A 30 -12.08 12.97 9.04
C THR A 30 -10.74 12.41 9.49
N ASP A 31 -10.72 11.82 10.69
CA ASP A 31 -9.54 11.12 11.19
C ASP A 31 -9.34 9.81 10.43
N ASP A 32 -8.30 9.77 9.60
CA ASP A 32 -7.96 8.65 8.73
C ASP A 32 -6.96 7.69 9.40
N THR A 33 -6.59 7.91 10.67
CA THR A 33 -5.57 7.13 11.39
C THR A 33 -5.90 5.65 11.40
N ALA A 34 -7.15 5.30 11.72
CA ALA A 34 -7.60 3.91 11.78
C ALA A 34 -7.53 3.22 10.40
N ALA A 35 -7.93 3.93 9.33
CA ALA A 35 -7.91 3.39 7.97
C ALA A 35 -6.48 3.19 7.45
N ILE A 36 -5.60 4.17 7.68
CA ILE A 36 -4.17 4.09 7.32
C ILE A 36 -3.51 2.93 8.07
N GLN A 37 -3.78 2.79 9.37
CA GLN A 37 -3.18 1.75 10.17
C GLN A 37 -3.65 0.35 9.74
N ALA A 38 -4.93 0.19 9.42
CA ALA A 38 -5.47 -1.07 8.86
C ALA A 38 -4.84 -1.41 7.49
N THR A 39 -4.58 -0.39 6.66
CA THR A 39 -3.92 -0.57 5.36
C THR A 39 -2.49 -1.10 5.54
N ILE A 40 -1.76 -0.54 6.51
CA ILE A 40 -0.38 -0.97 6.82
C ILE A 40 -0.38 -2.39 7.39
N ASP A 41 -1.32 -2.71 8.28
CA ASP A 41 -1.45 -4.06 8.84
C ASP A 41 -1.73 -5.10 7.75
N ALA A 42 -2.64 -4.78 6.81
CA ALA A 42 -2.91 -5.63 5.66
C ALA A 42 -1.68 -5.81 4.75
N ALA A 43 -0.92 -4.73 4.52
CA ALA A 43 0.32 -4.78 3.75
C ALA A 43 1.40 -5.63 4.43
N ALA A 44 1.52 -5.53 5.76
CA ALA A 44 2.44 -6.34 6.54
C ALA A 44 2.01 -7.82 6.55
N ALA A 45 0.72 -8.10 6.74
CA ALA A 45 0.16 -9.45 6.74
C ALA A 45 0.33 -10.16 5.39
N ALA A 46 0.32 -9.41 4.28
CA ALA A 46 0.56 -9.94 2.94
C ALA A 46 2.03 -10.27 2.64
N GLY A 47 2.96 -10.00 3.56
CA GLY A 47 4.39 -10.21 3.36
C GLY A 47 5.14 -9.00 2.79
N GLY A 48 4.54 -7.82 2.89
CA GLY A 48 5.06 -6.56 2.35
C GLY A 48 4.29 -6.09 1.12
N GLY A 49 4.21 -4.77 0.95
CA GLY A 49 3.45 -4.16 -0.13
C GLY A 49 3.63 -2.65 -0.17
N GLU A 50 3.08 -2.04 -1.21
CA GLU A 50 3.10 -0.59 -1.37
C GLU A 50 1.79 -0.01 -0.84
N VAL A 51 1.87 0.83 0.18
CA VAL A 51 0.71 1.57 0.70
C VAL A 51 0.57 2.87 -0.09
N VAL A 52 -0.49 2.95 -0.90
CA VAL A 52 -0.78 4.12 -1.72
C VAL A 52 -1.85 4.95 -1.05
N LEU A 53 -1.48 6.19 -0.73
CA LEU A 53 -2.42 7.22 -0.32
C LEU A 53 -2.86 7.98 -1.58
N GLY A 54 -4.16 7.95 -1.88
CA GLY A 54 -4.70 8.76 -2.97
C GLY A 54 -4.48 10.25 -2.71
N ALA A 55 -4.51 11.09 -3.75
CA ALA A 55 -4.45 12.53 -3.56
C ALA A 55 -5.56 13.01 -2.60
N GLY A 56 -5.18 13.73 -1.56
CA GLY A 56 -6.05 14.18 -0.48
C GLY A 56 -5.25 14.67 0.73
N THR A 57 -5.95 15.18 1.73
CA THR A 57 -5.39 15.58 3.02
C THR A 57 -5.85 14.58 4.07
N TYR A 58 -4.92 13.80 4.62
CA TYR A 58 -5.24 12.81 5.64
C TYR A 58 -4.96 13.40 7.01
N ILE A 59 -5.97 13.42 7.87
CA ILE A 59 -5.78 13.79 9.27
C ILE A 59 -5.37 12.54 10.02
N VAL A 60 -4.26 12.66 10.75
CA VAL A 60 -3.74 11.63 11.63
C VAL A 60 -3.52 12.29 12.99
N SER A 61 -4.12 11.74 14.06
CA SER A 61 -4.03 12.29 15.41
C SER A 61 -3.58 11.29 16.47
#